data_AF-A0A3D4JW82-F1
#
_entry.id   AF-A0A3D4JW82-F1
#
_cell.length_a   1.000
_cell.length_b   1.000
_cell.length_c   1.000
_cell.angle_alpha   90.00
_cell.angle_beta   90.00
_cell.angle_gamma   90.00
#
_symmetry.space_group_name_H-M   'P 1'
#
loop_
_entity.id
_entity.type
_entity.pdbx_description
1 polymer ?
#
loop_
_entity_poly.entity_id
_entity_poly.type
_entity_poly.pdbx_seq_one_letter_code
_entity_poly.pdbx_strand_id
1 'polypeptide(L)'
;MKLTTLFASFSLFFIQLINAQNIVGSWKGDIDVQGMKLPFILNIKKDGNSYSSTIDSPKQGAKDIPVDKTDFTDGELSFEQQALGASY
;
A
#
# COMPACT_ATOMS: atom_id res chain seq x y z
N MET A 1 -41.03 25.99 -7.54
CA MET A 1 -40.05 25.18 -8.29
C MET A 1 -38.63 25.76 -8.23
N LYS A 2 -38.17 26.31 -7.08
CA LYS A 2 -36.82 26.90 -6.94
C LYS A 2 -36.10 26.60 -5.62
N LEU A 3 -36.70 25.81 -4.71
CA LEU A 3 -36.08 25.44 -3.42
C LEU A 3 -35.65 23.97 -3.38
N THR A 4 -36.38 23.07 -4.06
CA THR A 4 -36.04 21.64 -4.17
C THR A 4 -34.80 21.39 -5.04
N THR A 5 -34.55 22.26 -6.03
CA THR A 5 -33.34 22.22 -6.88
C THR A 5 -32.08 22.68 -6.12
N LEU A 6 -32.21 23.47 -5.06
CA LEU A 6 -31.07 23.98 -4.29
C LEU A 6 -30.51 22.91 -3.32
N PHE A 7 -31.39 22.08 -2.74
CA PHE A 7 -30.98 20.93 -1.94
C PHE A 7 -30.36 19.81 -2.79
N ALA A 8 -30.90 19.56 -3.99
CA ALA A 8 -30.33 18.57 -4.92
C ALA A 8 -28.93 18.95 -5.40
N SER A 9 -28.63 20.25 -5.55
CA SER A 9 -27.31 20.73 -5.96
C SER A 9 -26.26 20.68 -4.85
N PHE A 10 -26.66 20.69 -3.57
CA PHE A 10 -25.73 20.57 -2.44
C PHE A 10 -25.26 19.12 -2.21
N SER A 11 -26.05 18.13 -2.63
CA SER A 11 -25.73 16.71 -2.48
C SER A 11 -24.65 16.20 -3.44
N LEU A 12 -24.36 16.89 -4.55
CA LEU A 12 -23.34 16.46 -5.54
C LEU A 12 -21.90 16.85 -5.16
N PHE A 13 -21.69 17.68 -4.11
CA PHE A 13 -20.35 18.15 -3.73
C PHE A 13 -19.59 17.25 -2.75
N PHE A 14 -20.23 16.22 -2.19
CA PHE A 14 -19.60 15.34 -1.18
C PHE A 14 -18.82 14.14 -1.74
N ILE A 15 -18.81 13.94 -3.07
CA ILE A 15 -18.23 12.74 -3.70
C ILE A 15 -16.71 12.90 -3.98
N GLN A 16 -16.11 14.08 -3.78
CA GLN A 16 -14.71 14.32 -4.17
C GLN A 16 -13.66 14.14 -3.05
N LEU A 17 -14.04 13.71 -1.85
CA LEU A 17 -13.08 13.50 -0.75
C LEU A 17 -12.47 12.09 -0.74
N ILE A 18 -12.35 11.45 -1.90
CA ILE A 18 -11.97 10.05 -2.00
C ILE A 18 -10.47 9.91 -2.33
N ASN A 19 -9.72 9.49 -1.29
CA ASN A 19 -8.48 8.71 -1.31
C ASN A 19 -7.15 9.39 -1.71
N ALA A 20 -6.66 10.32 -0.87
CA ALA A 20 -5.21 10.40 -0.65
C ALA A 20 -4.80 9.38 0.43
N GLN A 21 -4.87 8.08 0.12
CA GLN A 21 -4.43 7.02 1.03
C GLN A 21 -2.90 7.12 1.16
N ASN A 22 -2.42 7.47 2.35
CA ASN A 22 -0.99 7.47 2.61
C ASN A 22 -0.55 6.07 3.05
N ILE A 23 0.25 5.41 2.20
CA ILE A 23 0.76 4.05 2.47
C ILE A 23 2.09 4.02 3.24
N VAL A 24 2.67 5.17 3.58
CA VAL A 24 3.93 5.24 4.34
C VAL A 24 3.76 4.62 5.72
N GLY A 25 4.69 3.76 6.11
CA GLY A 25 4.67 3.06 7.39
C GLY A 25 5.04 1.59 7.27
N SER A 26 4.80 0.83 8.34
CA SER A 26 5.10 -0.60 8.42
C SER A 26 3.84 -1.42 8.22
N TRP A 27 3.85 -2.27 7.20
CA TRP A 27 2.77 -3.17 6.84
C TRP A 27 3.17 -4.60 7.21
N LYS A 28 2.34 -5.25 8.04
CA LYS A 28 2.55 -6.65 8.41
C LYS A 28 1.69 -7.53 7.50
N GLY A 29 2.29 -8.57 6.96
CA GLY A 29 1.59 -9.55 6.13
C GLY A 29 2.18 -10.94 6.30
N ASP A 30 1.55 -11.89 5.63
CA ASP A 30 2.06 -13.25 5.47
C ASP A 30 2.22 -13.53 3.98
N ILE A 31 3.36 -14.10 3.59
CA ILE A 31 3.56 -14.66 2.25
C ILE A 31 3.43 -16.17 2.32
N ASP A 32 2.71 -16.77 1.37
CA ASP A 32 2.62 -18.22 1.24
C ASP A 32 3.82 -18.73 0.44
N VAL A 33 4.67 -19.52 1.07
CA VAL A 33 5.81 -20.19 0.45
C VAL A 33 5.64 -21.69 0.63
N GLN A 34 5.27 -22.37 -0.45
CA GLN A 34 5.09 -23.82 -0.48
C GLN A 34 4.12 -24.35 0.59
N GLY A 35 3.03 -23.62 0.85
CA GLY A 35 2.02 -23.98 1.85
C GLY A 35 2.40 -23.58 3.28
N MET A 36 3.54 -22.91 3.49
CA MET A 36 3.89 -22.28 4.75
C MET A 36 3.63 -20.78 4.69
N LYS A 37 2.89 -20.26 5.67
CA LYS A 37 2.78 -18.82 5.89
C LYS A 37 4.04 -18.29 6.58
N LEU A 38 4.74 -17.39 5.92
CA LEU A 38 5.90 -16.69 6.48
C LEU A 38 5.52 -15.23 6.76
N PRO A 39 5.59 -14.77 8.01
CA PRO A 39 5.31 -13.38 8.33
C PRO A 39 6.41 -12.49 7.77
N PHE A 40 6.02 -11.33 7.25
CA PHE A 40 6.92 -10.28 6.80
C PHE A 40 6.45 -8.90 7.31
N ILE A 41 7.37 -7.95 7.33
CA ILE A 41 7.08 -6.54 7.59
C ILE A 41 7.63 -5.73 6.41
N LEU A 42 6.76 -5.08 5.65
CA LEU A 42 7.13 -4.15 4.59
C LEU A 42 7.15 -2.73 5.16
N ASN A 43 8.31 -2.09 5.16
CA ASN A 43 8.50 -0.73 5.64
C ASN A 43 8.56 0.22 4.43
N ILE A 44 7.51 1.02 4.23
CA ILE A 44 7.38 1.93 3.09
C ILE A 44 7.74 3.34 3.52
N LYS A 45 8.57 4.00 2.73
CA LYS A 45 8.93 5.42 2.85
C LYS A 45 8.60 6.13 1.55
N LYS A 46 8.27 7.41 1.66
CA LYS A 46 8.12 8.28 0.50
C LYS A 46 9.47 8.90 0.14
N ASP A 47 9.85 8.80 -1.12
CA ASP A 47 11.05 9.39 -1.68
C ASP A 47 10.66 10.29 -2.87
N GLY A 48 10.48 11.58 -2.59
CA GLY A 48 9.93 12.54 -3.55
C GLY A 48 8.53 12.14 -4.04
N ASN A 49 8.42 11.81 -5.33
CA ASN A 49 7.19 11.37 -5.99
C ASN A 49 7.05 9.84 -6.06
N SER A 50 8.03 9.09 -5.55
CA SER A 50 8.08 7.63 -5.55
C SER A 50 8.05 7.06 -4.13
N TYR A 51 7.97 5.72 -4.05
CA TYR A 51 8.11 4.99 -2.80
C TYR A 51 9.40 4.18 -2.81
N SER A 52 10.07 4.13 -1.66
CA SER A 52 11.12 3.17 -1.37
C SER A 52 10.65 2.26 -0.25
N SER A 53 11.10 1.01 -0.23
CA SER A 53 10.72 0.11 0.86
C SER A 53 11.79 -0.92 1.20
N THR A 54 11.66 -1.47 2.40
CA THR A 54 12.44 -2.62 2.88
C THR A 54 11.51 -3.70 3.41
N ILE A 55 11.97 -4.95 3.40
CA ILE A 55 11.29 -6.10 4.01
C ILE A 55 12.11 -6.62 5.19
N ASP A 56 11.43 -6.85 6.30
CA ASP A 56 11.94 -7.67 7.41
C ASP A 56 11.28 -9.04 7.39
N SER A 57 12.04 -10.08 7.72
CA SER A 57 11.53 -11.43 7.99
C SER A 57 11.71 -11.77 9.47
N PRO A 58 10.70 -11.52 10.32
CA PRO A 58 10.79 -11.74 11.77
C PRO A 58 11.14 -13.18 12.15
N LYS A 59 10.60 -14.16 11.43
CA LYS A 59 10.83 -15.59 11.71
C LYS A 59 12.24 -16.05 11.31
N GLN A 60 12.86 -15.38 10.34
CA GLN A 60 14.20 -15.71 9.85
C GLN A 60 15.28 -14.75 10.38
N GLY A 61 14.91 -13.72 11.13
CA GLY A 61 15.83 -12.76 11.73
C GLY A 61 16.46 -11.76 10.75
N ALA A 62 16.02 -11.75 9.48
CA ALA A 62 16.53 -10.83 8.47
C ALA A 62 15.79 -9.49 8.54
N LYS A 63 16.52 -8.38 8.34
CA LYS A 63 16.00 -7.01 8.43
C LYS A 63 16.54 -6.12 7.33
N ASP A 64 15.80 -5.07 7.03
CA ASP A 64 16.19 -4.01 6.11
C ASP A 64 16.58 -4.52 4.71
N ILE A 65 15.96 -5.62 4.26
CA ILE A 65 16.18 -6.16 2.91
C ILE A 65 15.58 -5.17 1.92
N PRO A 66 16.36 -4.57 1.00
CA PRO A 66 15.82 -3.65 0.01
C PRO A 66 14.76 -4.31 -0.85
N VAL A 67 13.75 -3.54 -1.26
CA VAL A 67 12.76 -3.96 -2.25
C VAL A 67 13.07 -3.28 -3.57
N ASP A 68 12.97 -4.01 -4.67
CA ASP A 68 13.37 -3.50 -5.99
C ASP A 68 12.31 -2.56 -6.57
N LYS A 69 11.03 -2.83 -6.31
CA LYS A 69 9.90 -2.04 -6.80
C LYS A 69 8.79 -1.95 -5.77
N THR A 70 8.22 -0.76 -5.60
CA THR A 70 7.03 -0.52 -4.76
C THR A 70 6.11 0.43 -5.48
N ASP A 71 4.92 -0.05 -5.81
CA ASP A 71 3.90 0.72 -6.51
C ASP A 71 2.61 0.77 -5.70
N PHE A 72 1.89 1.87 -5.88
CA PHE A 72 0.57 2.04 -5.31
C PHE A 72 -0.35 2.67 -6.34
N THR A 73 -1.23 1.85 -6.91
CA THR A 73 -2.12 2.25 -8.00
C THR A 73 -3.52 1.75 -7.68
N ASP A 74 -4.54 2.60 -7.87
CA ASP A 74 -5.95 2.25 -7.67
C ASP A 74 -6.30 1.66 -6.28
N GLY A 75 -5.51 2.01 -5.25
CA GLY A 75 -5.70 1.50 -3.89
C GLY A 75 -5.04 0.15 -3.62
N GLU A 76 -4.35 -0.42 -4.61
CA GLU A 76 -3.58 -1.66 -4.51
C GLU A 76 -2.10 -1.34 -4.33
N LEU A 77 -1.51 -1.93 -3.28
CA LEU A 77 -0.08 -1.89 -3.01
C LEU A 77 0.55 -3.15 -3.58
N SER A 78 1.52 -2.98 -4.47
CA SER A 78 2.31 -4.08 -5.02
C SER A 78 3.80 -3.86 -4.80
N PHE A 79 4.55 -4.93 -4.58
CA PHE A 79 6.00 -4.86 -4.48
C PHE A 79 6.71 -6.10 -5.05
N GLU A 80 7.97 -5.91 -5.45
CA GLU A 80 8.81 -6.96 -6.03
C GLU A 80 10.18 -7.00 -5.36
N GLN A 81 10.64 -8.21 -5.02
CA GLN A 81 12.01 -8.48 -4.61
C GLN A 81 12.55 -9.70 -5.36
N GLN A 82 13.32 -9.43 -6.42
CA GLN A 82 13.83 -10.38 -7.41
C GLN A 82 14.82 -11.39 -6.84
N ALA A 83 15.73 -10.97 -5.97
CA ALA A 83 16.74 -11.84 -5.33
C ALA A 83 16.10 -12.91 -4.43
N LEU A 84 14.91 -12.65 -3.89
CA LEU A 84 14.13 -13.62 -3.11
C LEU A 84 13.06 -14.33 -3.94
N GLY A 85 12.86 -13.93 -5.20
CA GLY A 85 11.75 -14.39 -6.04
C GLY A 85 10.38 -14.10 -5.42
N ALA A 86 10.26 -13.03 -4.64
CA ALA A 86 9.07 -12.68 -3.88
C ALA A 86 8.32 -11.50 -4.53
N SER A 87 7.00 -11.63 -4.65
CA SER A 87 6.10 -10.57 -5.15
C SER A 87 4.76 -10.63 -4.41
N TYR A 88 4.12 -9.48 -4.20
CA TYR A 88 2.79 -9.34 -3.63
C TYR A 88 2.05 -8.19 -4.28
#